data_AF-A0A0D6PGM7-F1
#
_entry.id   AF-A0A0D6PGM7-F1
#
_cell.length_a   1.000
_cell.length_b   1.000
_cell.length_c   1.000
_cell.angle_alpha   90.00
_cell.angle_beta   90.00
_cell.angle_gamma   90.00
#
_symmetry.space_group_name_H-M   'P 1'
#
loop_
_entity.id
_entity.type
_entity.pdbx_description
1 polymer ?
#
loop_
_entity_poly.entity_id
_entity_poly.type
_entity_poly.pdbx_seq_one_letter_code
_entity_poly.pdbx_strand_id
1 'polypeptide(L)'
;MRRSKANAGAEEAEEREAAMARGEIKSGKSLPNNYEGIVNLITMEYPNLSSGFQKIARYVTQNPNVVALESISLIASKCDTHPSSLVRFAQEFGYSGFKEMQLVFQTRLATAAPGFRERVKALEGELSRNTSSGNLGHLRALVVRDIAALQELLERVPEEELAQAARLLTKADTVYIAGQLRSEPIASLFRYLLTMLHRRVVLLDPAGGLSQEMAETITPRDTLVAISFRHYAQEVVAITERAAGNSVPVIALTDSQLSPLAKDATVLFTIPEDEYTFSRSLAAPVCLVQCLAVAVAALLQQNREEAPRIPTVTEKLRNRKGQGRGKRG
;
A
#
# COMPACT_ATOMS: atom_id res chain seq x y z
N MET A 1 -49.49 -30.49 -18.64
CA MET A 1 -48.33 -30.44 -17.72
C MET A 1 -47.43 -29.19 -17.86
N ARG A 2 -47.52 -28.38 -18.93
CA ARG A 2 -46.71 -27.14 -19.08
C ARG A 2 -47.37 -25.85 -18.57
N ARG A 3 -48.67 -25.85 -18.29
CA ARG A 3 -49.39 -24.66 -17.75
C ARG A 3 -49.32 -24.51 -16.22
N SER A 4 -49.06 -25.57 -15.44
CA SER A 4 -49.01 -25.45 -13.97
C SER A 4 -47.66 -24.99 -13.41
N LYS A 5 -46.56 -25.12 -14.17
CA LYS A 5 -45.24 -24.58 -13.75
C LYS A 5 -45.09 -23.09 -13.95
N ALA A 6 -45.85 -22.49 -14.88
CA ALA A 6 -45.83 -21.05 -15.11
C ALA A 6 -46.58 -20.26 -14.02
N ASN A 7 -47.61 -20.86 -13.41
CA ASN A 7 -48.38 -20.23 -12.33
C ASN A 7 -47.63 -20.23 -11.00
N ALA A 8 -46.86 -21.29 -10.70
CA ALA A 8 -46.07 -21.39 -9.46
C ALA A 8 -44.96 -20.33 -9.38
N GLY A 9 -44.35 -19.97 -10.51
CA GLY A 9 -43.30 -18.95 -10.55
C GLY A 9 -43.82 -17.51 -10.41
N ALA A 10 -45.11 -17.29 -10.70
CA ALA A 10 -45.75 -15.99 -10.51
C ALA A 10 -46.16 -15.78 -9.04
N GLU A 11 -46.71 -16.81 -8.39
CA GLU A 11 -47.02 -16.78 -6.95
C GLU A 11 -45.76 -16.64 -6.09
N GLU A 12 -44.65 -17.32 -6.42
CA GLU A 12 -43.35 -17.14 -5.73
C GLU A 12 -42.74 -15.73 -5.92
N ALA A 13 -43.02 -15.07 -7.04
CA ALA A 13 -42.55 -13.72 -7.30
C ALA A 13 -43.37 -12.68 -6.51
N GLU A 14 -44.70 -12.85 -6.46
CA GLU A 14 -45.61 -12.00 -5.70
C GLU A 14 -45.38 -12.12 -4.18
N GLU A 15 -45.11 -13.34 -3.69
CA GLU A 15 -44.81 -13.59 -2.27
C GLU A 15 -43.46 -12.99 -1.85
N ARG A 16 -42.47 -12.99 -2.76
CA ARG A 16 -41.17 -12.31 -2.56
C ARG A 16 -41.28 -10.80 -2.56
N GLU A 17 -42.10 -10.23 -3.44
CA GLU A 17 -42.35 -8.80 -3.51
C GLU A 17 -43.13 -8.31 -2.29
N ALA A 18 -44.09 -9.11 -1.82
CA ALA A 18 -44.82 -8.88 -0.57
C ALA A 18 -43.94 -9.04 0.69
N ALA A 19 -42.89 -9.87 0.66
CA ALA A 19 -41.91 -10.00 1.73
C ALA A 19 -40.89 -8.83 1.73
N MET A 20 -40.52 -8.31 0.56
CA MET A 20 -39.70 -7.08 0.43
C MET A 20 -40.44 -5.86 0.99
N ALA A 21 -41.74 -5.74 0.73
CA ALA A 21 -42.56 -4.66 1.29
C ALA A 21 -42.68 -4.70 2.82
N ARG A 22 -42.42 -5.86 3.46
CA ARG A 22 -42.44 -6.05 4.92
C ARG A 22 -41.07 -5.87 5.59
N GLY A 23 -40.02 -5.61 4.82
CA GLY A 23 -38.68 -5.31 5.35
C GLY A 23 -37.87 -6.52 5.85
N GLU A 24 -38.22 -7.74 5.43
CA GLU A 24 -37.60 -8.99 5.93
C GLU A 24 -36.33 -9.41 5.16
N ILE A 25 -35.93 -8.70 4.10
CA ILE A 25 -34.73 -9.03 3.30
C ILE A 25 -33.86 -7.78 3.11
N LYS A 26 -32.69 -7.72 3.79
CA LYS A 26 -31.62 -6.74 3.48
C LYS A 26 -30.92 -7.14 2.17
N SER A 27 -30.62 -6.14 1.35
CA SER A 27 -30.17 -6.25 -0.06
C SER A 27 -29.17 -7.38 -0.33
N GLY A 28 -29.49 -8.27 -1.27
CA GLY A 28 -28.58 -9.29 -1.79
C GLY A 28 -27.42 -8.69 -2.60
N LYS A 29 -26.36 -8.26 -1.91
CA LYS A 29 -25.01 -8.26 -2.50
C LYS A 29 -24.43 -9.67 -2.28
N SER A 30 -24.00 -10.33 -3.35
CA SER A 30 -23.29 -11.61 -3.21
C SER A 30 -22.06 -11.42 -2.32
N LEU A 31 -21.94 -12.20 -1.25
CA LEU A 31 -20.82 -12.16 -0.33
C LEU A 31 -19.50 -12.36 -1.10
N PRO A 32 -18.49 -11.49 -0.91
CA PRO A 32 -17.20 -11.71 -1.52
C PRO A 32 -16.60 -13.04 -1.07
N ASN A 33 -16.24 -13.88 -2.03
CA ASN A 33 -15.65 -15.20 -1.81
C ASN A 33 -14.13 -15.23 -2.03
N ASN A 34 -13.53 -14.08 -2.39
CA ASN A 34 -12.10 -13.90 -2.60
C ASN A 34 -11.56 -12.73 -1.77
N TYR A 35 -10.24 -12.71 -1.60
CA TYR A 35 -9.57 -11.75 -0.73
C TYR A 35 -9.68 -10.32 -1.25
N GLU A 36 -9.54 -10.10 -2.55
CA GLU A 36 -9.68 -8.78 -3.13
C GLU A 36 -11.08 -8.22 -2.88
N GLY A 37 -12.12 -9.04 -3.05
CA GLY A 37 -13.50 -8.64 -2.87
C GLY A 37 -13.84 -8.29 -1.42
N ILE A 38 -13.37 -9.06 -0.44
CA ILE A 38 -13.58 -8.74 0.98
C ILE A 38 -12.81 -7.49 1.39
N VAL A 39 -11.55 -7.33 0.95
CA VAL A 39 -10.77 -6.12 1.23
C VAL A 39 -11.45 -4.90 0.62
N ASN A 40 -11.89 -4.97 -0.64
CA ASN A 40 -12.61 -3.88 -1.28
C ASN A 40 -13.91 -3.52 -0.55
N LEU A 41 -14.68 -4.52 -0.12
CA LEU A 41 -15.91 -4.30 0.65
C LEU A 41 -15.61 -3.64 2.00
N ILE A 42 -14.58 -4.12 2.72
CA ILE A 42 -14.14 -3.52 3.97
C ILE A 42 -13.69 -2.07 3.73
N THR A 43 -12.91 -1.81 2.67
CA THR A 43 -12.45 -0.45 2.31
C THR A 43 -13.61 0.49 2.04
N MET A 44 -14.62 0.04 1.30
CA MET A 44 -15.82 0.85 0.98
C MET A 44 -16.63 1.20 2.23
N GLU A 45 -16.86 0.25 3.13
CA GLU A 45 -17.67 0.48 4.33
C GLU A 45 -16.87 1.07 5.50
N TYR A 46 -15.53 1.09 5.42
CA TYR A 46 -14.63 1.52 6.48
C TYR A 46 -15.00 2.88 7.14
N PRO A 47 -15.37 3.93 6.38
CA PRO A 47 -15.76 5.22 6.95
C PRO A 47 -17.03 5.15 7.83
N ASN A 48 -17.92 4.18 7.56
CA ASN A 48 -19.19 4.01 8.27
C ASN A 48 -19.08 3.08 9.49
N LEU A 49 -17.96 2.37 9.63
CA LEU A 49 -17.74 1.44 10.74
C LEU A 49 -17.55 2.18 12.07
N SER A 50 -18.03 1.57 13.16
CA SER A 50 -17.67 2.02 14.52
C SER A 50 -16.16 1.98 14.75
N SER A 51 -15.63 2.77 15.69
CA SER A 51 -14.19 2.81 16.01
C SER A 51 -13.60 1.42 16.32
N GLY A 52 -14.36 0.57 17.03
CA GLY A 52 -13.97 -0.83 17.30
C GLY A 52 -13.90 -1.67 16.03
N PHE A 53 -14.87 -1.52 15.11
CA PHE A 53 -14.87 -2.24 13.84
C PHE A 53 -13.82 -1.72 12.87
N GLN A 54 -13.51 -0.42 12.88
CA GLN A 54 -12.37 0.12 12.12
C GLN A 54 -11.03 -0.46 12.59
N LYS A 55 -10.86 -0.69 13.89
CA LYS A 55 -9.66 -1.34 14.45
C LYS A 55 -9.54 -2.78 13.93
N ILE A 56 -10.64 -3.53 13.96
CA ILE A 56 -10.71 -4.89 13.42
C ILE A 56 -10.45 -4.88 11.91
N ALA A 57 -11.13 -4.03 11.14
CA ALA A 57 -10.98 -3.87 9.69
C ALA A 57 -9.52 -3.60 9.29
N ARG A 58 -8.86 -2.66 9.98
CA ARG A 58 -7.43 -2.39 9.81
C ARG A 58 -6.60 -3.63 10.09
N TYR A 59 -6.81 -4.28 11.22
CA TYR A 59 -6.02 -5.46 11.58
C TYR A 59 -6.18 -6.58 10.53
N VAL A 60 -7.41 -6.89 10.11
CA VAL A 60 -7.64 -8.04 9.23
C VAL A 60 -7.16 -7.84 7.80
N THR A 61 -7.25 -6.62 7.27
CA THR A 61 -6.76 -6.30 5.92
C THR A 61 -5.24 -6.10 5.89
N GLN A 62 -4.63 -5.68 6.99
CA GLN A 62 -3.17 -5.50 7.10
C GLN A 62 -2.42 -6.79 7.44
N ASN A 63 -3.07 -7.74 8.13
CA ASN A 63 -2.42 -8.97 8.59
C ASN A 63 -3.12 -10.24 8.02
N PRO A 64 -3.32 -10.34 6.70
CA PRO A 64 -4.17 -11.38 6.10
C PRO A 64 -3.65 -12.81 6.36
N ASN A 65 -2.33 -12.99 6.41
CA ASN A 65 -1.72 -14.30 6.69
C ASN A 65 -1.92 -14.72 8.15
N VAL A 66 -1.81 -13.76 9.07
CA VAL A 66 -2.06 -13.99 10.49
C VAL A 66 -3.54 -14.34 10.72
N VAL A 67 -4.44 -13.59 10.08
CA VAL A 67 -5.88 -13.87 10.13
C VAL A 67 -6.21 -15.25 9.59
N ALA A 68 -5.55 -15.71 8.52
CA ALA A 68 -5.77 -17.03 7.97
C ALA A 68 -5.40 -18.17 8.94
N LEU A 69 -4.39 -17.97 9.78
CA LEU A 69 -3.75 -19.03 10.58
C LEU A 69 -4.14 -19.04 12.05
N GLU A 70 -4.36 -17.88 12.65
CA GLU A 70 -4.57 -17.77 14.10
C GLU A 70 -6.02 -18.01 14.51
N SER A 71 -6.20 -18.42 15.78
CA SER A 71 -7.53 -18.56 16.36
C SER A 71 -8.17 -17.18 16.56
N ILE A 72 -9.51 -17.16 16.53
CA ILE A 72 -10.29 -15.94 16.79
C ILE A 72 -9.90 -15.28 18.11
N SER A 73 -9.52 -16.06 19.14
CA SER A 73 -9.10 -15.54 20.44
C SER A 73 -7.78 -14.78 20.38
N LEU A 74 -6.80 -15.29 19.63
CA LEU A 74 -5.50 -14.62 19.44
C LEU A 74 -5.66 -13.34 18.62
N ILE A 75 -6.45 -13.41 17.55
CA ILE A 75 -6.77 -12.24 16.70
C ILE A 75 -7.48 -11.16 17.54
N ALA A 76 -8.44 -11.55 18.36
CA ALA A 76 -9.17 -10.64 19.25
C ALA A 76 -8.23 -9.96 20.24
N SER A 77 -7.31 -10.72 20.84
CA SER A 77 -6.28 -10.17 21.73
C SER A 77 -5.39 -9.15 21.04
N LYS A 78 -4.97 -9.40 19.80
CA LYS A 78 -4.12 -8.46 19.02
C LYS A 78 -4.88 -7.22 18.56
N CYS A 79 -6.19 -7.35 18.34
CA CYS A 79 -7.08 -6.23 18.11
C CYS A 79 -7.47 -5.52 19.42
N ASP A 80 -7.06 -6.03 20.59
CA ASP A 80 -7.48 -5.55 21.90
C ASP A 80 -9.02 -5.39 21.95
N THR A 81 -9.69 -6.51 21.68
CA THR A 81 -11.16 -6.65 21.65
C THR A 81 -11.55 -8.07 22.08
N HIS A 82 -12.86 -8.32 22.26
CA HIS A 82 -13.38 -9.63 22.61
C HIS A 82 -13.68 -10.49 21.36
N PRO A 83 -13.54 -11.83 21.38
CA PRO A 83 -13.85 -12.70 20.24
C PRO A 83 -15.25 -12.49 19.64
N SER A 84 -16.24 -12.14 20.47
CA SER A 84 -17.59 -11.82 20.01
C SER A 84 -17.64 -10.57 19.12
N SER A 85 -16.72 -9.62 19.28
CA SER A 85 -16.59 -8.45 18.39
C SER A 85 -16.18 -8.86 16.98
N LEU A 86 -15.29 -9.85 16.83
CA LEU A 86 -14.89 -10.38 15.52
C LEU A 86 -16.03 -11.14 14.83
N VAL A 87 -16.86 -11.85 15.61
CA VAL A 87 -18.06 -12.51 15.08
C VAL A 87 -19.06 -11.47 14.57
N ARG A 88 -19.34 -10.43 15.37
CA ARG A 88 -20.24 -9.33 14.95
C ARG A 88 -19.69 -8.56 13.75
N PHE A 89 -18.38 -8.31 13.73
CA PHE A 89 -17.71 -7.71 12.57
C PHE A 89 -17.95 -8.54 11.31
N ALA A 90 -17.77 -9.86 11.38
CA ALA A 90 -18.03 -10.72 10.23
C ALA A 90 -19.50 -10.69 9.78
N GLN A 91 -20.43 -10.64 10.73
CA GLN A 91 -21.86 -10.52 10.47
C GLN A 91 -22.25 -9.17 9.87
N GLU A 92 -21.57 -8.08 10.22
CA GLU A 92 -21.77 -6.75 9.62
C GLU A 92 -21.52 -6.78 8.10
N PHE A 93 -20.54 -7.59 7.67
CA PHE A 93 -20.21 -7.82 6.26
C PHE A 93 -21.02 -8.97 5.62
N GLY A 94 -22.01 -9.50 6.33
CA GLY A 94 -22.96 -10.51 5.86
C GLY A 94 -22.49 -11.96 5.97
N TYR A 95 -21.35 -12.24 6.60
CA TYR A 95 -20.90 -13.61 6.87
C TYR A 95 -21.63 -14.18 8.10
N SER A 96 -21.91 -15.48 8.12
CA SER A 96 -22.53 -16.18 9.25
C SER A 96 -21.70 -16.08 10.54
N GLY A 97 -20.38 -15.92 10.42
CA GLY A 97 -19.46 -15.64 11.50
C GLY A 97 -18.01 -15.53 11.04
N PHE A 98 -17.10 -15.25 11.98
CA PHE A 98 -15.70 -14.99 11.65
C PHE A 98 -15.00 -16.17 10.97
N LYS A 99 -15.42 -17.41 11.26
CA LYS A 99 -14.84 -18.60 10.63
C LYS A 99 -15.13 -18.66 9.12
N GLU A 100 -16.32 -18.24 8.69
CA GLU A 100 -16.66 -18.17 7.27
C GLU A 100 -15.87 -17.07 6.57
N MET A 101 -15.78 -15.89 7.19
CA MET A 101 -14.93 -14.81 6.71
C MET A 101 -13.45 -15.24 6.62
N GLN A 102 -12.95 -15.97 7.61
CA GLN A 102 -11.57 -16.47 7.70
C GLN A 102 -11.22 -17.43 6.55
N LEU A 103 -12.18 -18.19 6.01
CA LEU A 103 -11.97 -19.08 4.86
C LEU A 103 -11.52 -18.32 3.61
N VAL A 104 -11.95 -17.07 3.44
CA VAL A 104 -11.51 -16.22 2.31
C VAL A 104 -10.01 -15.93 2.41
N PHE A 105 -9.52 -15.62 3.62
CA PHE A 105 -8.09 -15.39 3.89
C PHE A 105 -7.28 -16.68 3.76
N GLN A 106 -7.82 -17.82 4.20
CA GLN A 106 -7.19 -19.13 4.05
C GLN A 106 -7.07 -19.56 2.58
N THR A 107 -8.11 -19.32 1.79
CA THR A 107 -8.11 -19.58 0.34
C THR A 107 -7.02 -18.75 -0.34
N ARG A 108 -6.95 -17.44 -0.07
CA ARG A 108 -5.88 -16.56 -0.59
C ARG A 108 -4.49 -17.06 -0.22
N LEU A 109 -4.29 -17.46 1.04
CA LEU A 109 -3.01 -18.01 1.51
C LEU A 109 -2.65 -19.34 0.81
N ALA A 110 -3.64 -20.11 0.35
CA ALA A 110 -3.43 -21.33 -0.41
C ALA A 110 -3.15 -21.07 -1.90
N THR A 111 -3.71 -20.00 -2.48
CA THR A 111 -3.59 -19.67 -3.91
C THR A 111 -2.43 -18.73 -4.25
N ALA A 112 -1.86 -18.00 -3.28
CA ALA A 112 -0.73 -17.06 -3.46
C ALA A 112 0.62 -17.74 -3.74
N ALA A 113 0.66 -18.67 -4.70
CA ALA A 113 1.79 -19.48 -5.17
C ALA A 113 2.25 -20.63 -4.21
N PRO A 114 2.32 -21.88 -4.72
CA PRO A 114 2.78 -23.04 -3.94
C PRO A 114 4.19 -22.91 -3.34
N GLY A 115 5.04 -22.06 -3.91
CA GLY A 115 6.44 -21.91 -3.49
C GLY A 115 6.73 -20.83 -2.44
N PHE A 116 5.80 -19.91 -2.15
CA PHE A 116 6.05 -18.83 -1.16
C PHE A 116 6.00 -19.39 0.26
N ARG A 117 4.99 -20.20 0.58
CA ARG A 117 4.91 -20.93 1.87
C ARG A 117 6.11 -21.85 2.08
N GLU A 118 6.59 -22.52 1.05
CA GLU A 118 7.73 -23.44 1.16
C GLU A 118 9.05 -22.67 1.30
N ARG A 119 9.24 -21.55 0.59
CA ARG A 119 10.40 -20.67 0.76
C ARG A 119 10.40 -19.98 2.12
N VAL A 120 9.30 -19.35 2.51
CA VAL A 120 9.18 -18.66 3.80
C VAL A 120 9.23 -19.66 4.96
N LYS A 121 8.57 -20.82 4.90
CA LYS A 121 8.75 -21.87 5.93
C LYS A 121 10.13 -22.50 5.92
N ALA A 122 10.80 -22.63 4.77
CA ALA A 122 12.20 -23.06 4.74
C ALA A 122 13.09 -22.01 5.42
N LEU A 123 12.87 -20.73 5.14
CA LEU A 123 13.57 -19.60 5.75
C LEU A 123 13.27 -19.44 7.25
N GLU A 124 12.02 -19.59 7.68
CA GLU A 124 11.58 -19.61 9.08
C GLU A 124 12.04 -20.87 9.81
N GLY A 125 12.09 -22.00 9.10
CA GLY A 125 12.68 -23.26 9.56
C GLY A 125 14.18 -23.14 9.79
N GLU A 126 14.90 -22.39 8.94
CA GLU A 126 16.30 -22.03 9.15
C GLU A 126 16.50 -21.05 10.31
N LEU A 127 15.59 -20.09 10.48
CA LEU A 127 15.54 -19.17 11.64
C LEU A 127 15.30 -19.91 12.97
N SER A 128 14.45 -20.94 12.95
CA SER A 128 14.11 -21.75 14.13
C SER A 128 15.16 -22.81 14.45
N ARG A 129 15.85 -23.35 13.44
CA ARG A 129 16.91 -24.37 13.62
C ARG A 129 18.25 -23.79 14.05
N ASN A 130 18.46 -22.49 13.88
CA ASN A 130 19.66 -21.80 14.33
C ASN A 130 19.27 -20.65 15.25
N THR A 131 18.93 -20.98 16.49
CA THR A 131 18.96 -20.06 17.64
C THR A 131 20.40 -19.61 17.89
N SER A 132 21.00 -18.86 16.97
CA SER A 132 22.16 -18.05 17.30
C SER A 132 21.65 -16.87 18.10
N SER A 133 21.54 -17.07 19.41
CA SER A 133 21.31 -16.04 20.41
C SER A 133 22.45 -15.02 20.34
N GLY A 134 22.33 -14.00 19.49
CA GLY A 134 23.36 -12.99 19.23
C GLY A 134 23.07 -12.13 18.02
N ASN A 135 23.90 -11.11 17.78
CA ASN A 135 23.72 -10.08 16.74
C ASN A 135 23.53 -10.66 15.32
N LEU A 136 24.18 -11.79 15.00
CA LEU A 136 24.04 -12.46 13.71
C LEU A 136 22.63 -13.06 13.49
N GLY A 137 21.97 -13.51 14.55
CA GLY A 137 20.58 -13.95 14.50
C GLY A 137 19.63 -12.80 14.14
N HIS A 138 19.85 -11.60 14.70
CA HIS A 138 19.10 -10.40 14.35
C HIS A 138 19.30 -9.99 12.89
N LEU A 139 20.55 -10.01 12.39
CA LEU A 139 20.85 -9.73 11.00
C LEU A 139 20.16 -10.74 10.06
N ARG A 140 20.25 -12.03 10.35
CA ARG A 140 19.58 -13.07 9.55
C ARG A 140 18.07 -12.86 9.52
N ALA A 141 17.45 -12.59 10.67
CA ALA A 141 16.01 -12.33 10.74
C ALA A 141 15.61 -11.11 9.90
N LEU A 142 16.40 -10.04 9.93
CA LEU A 142 16.17 -8.86 9.09
C LEU A 142 16.28 -9.20 7.60
N VAL A 143 17.37 -9.85 7.17
CA VAL A 143 17.60 -10.20 5.75
C VAL A 143 16.48 -11.08 5.20
N VAL A 144 16.06 -12.10 5.95
CA VAL A 144 14.98 -12.99 5.52
C VAL A 144 13.67 -12.22 5.29
N ARG A 145 13.35 -11.28 6.21
CA ARG A 145 12.15 -10.44 6.09
C ARG A 145 12.24 -9.49 4.91
N ASP A 146 13.40 -8.88 4.70
CA ASP A 146 13.63 -7.98 3.57
C ASP A 146 13.45 -8.71 2.24
N ILE A 147 13.96 -9.94 2.12
CA ILE A 147 13.75 -10.78 0.94
C ILE A 147 12.26 -11.04 0.71
N ALA A 148 11.51 -11.39 1.76
CA ALA A 148 10.07 -11.63 1.65
C ALA A 148 9.30 -10.37 1.20
N ALA A 149 9.61 -9.21 1.81
CA ALA A 149 8.98 -7.94 1.46
C ALA A 149 9.30 -7.51 0.02
N LEU A 150 10.55 -7.70 -0.43
CA LEU A 150 10.96 -7.41 -1.80
C LEU A 150 10.30 -8.34 -2.82
N GLN A 151 10.11 -9.62 -2.48
CA GLN A 151 9.36 -10.55 -3.32
C GLN A 151 7.89 -10.15 -3.44
N GLU A 152 7.27 -9.73 -2.34
CA GLU A 152 5.87 -9.28 -2.35
C GLU A 152 5.66 -8.01 -3.20
N LEU A 153 6.65 -7.12 -3.29
CA LEU A 153 6.59 -5.98 -4.21
C LEU A 153 6.42 -6.41 -5.67
N LEU A 154 7.10 -7.48 -6.10
CA LEU A 154 7.00 -7.97 -7.48
C LEU A 154 5.60 -8.48 -7.83
N GLU A 155 4.87 -8.97 -6.83
CA GLU A 155 3.51 -9.49 -7.01
C GLU A 155 2.45 -8.39 -6.93
N ARG A 156 2.71 -7.33 -6.15
CA ARG A 156 1.72 -6.30 -5.82
C ARG A 156 1.80 -5.03 -6.63
N VAL A 157 2.96 -4.71 -7.20
CA VAL A 157 3.18 -3.44 -7.90
C VAL A 157 2.91 -3.66 -9.39
N PRO A 158 1.77 -3.19 -9.94
CA PRO A 158 1.47 -3.37 -11.35
C PRO A 158 2.29 -2.42 -12.22
N GLU A 159 2.65 -2.88 -13.41
CA GLU A 159 3.44 -2.12 -14.39
C GLU A 159 2.74 -0.80 -14.77
N GLU A 160 1.40 -0.82 -14.86
CA GLU A 160 0.61 0.34 -15.22
C GLU A 160 0.74 1.49 -14.20
N GLU A 161 0.75 1.16 -12.90
CA GLU A 161 0.92 2.14 -11.83
C GLU A 161 2.34 2.69 -11.76
N LEU A 162 3.36 1.83 -11.94
CA LEU A 162 4.75 2.28 -12.06
C LEU A 162 4.92 3.25 -13.23
N ALA A 163 4.38 2.88 -14.39
CA ALA A 163 4.46 3.70 -15.59
C ALA A 163 3.68 5.02 -15.41
N GLN A 164 2.53 5.01 -14.75
CA GLN A 164 1.76 6.20 -14.45
C GLN A 164 2.50 7.13 -13.47
N ALA A 165 3.02 6.60 -12.36
CA ALA A 165 3.80 7.36 -11.40
C ALA A 165 5.04 8.00 -12.06
N ALA A 166 5.79 7.24 -12.87
CA ALA A 166 6.94 7.76 -13.60
C ALA A 166 6.55 8.89 -14.56
N ARG A 167 5.41 8.77 -15.27
CA ARG A 167 4.89 9.84 -16.14
C ARG A 167 4.52 11.10 -15.36
N LEU A 168 3.84 10.97 -14.22
CA LEU A 168 3.47 12.10 -13.36
C LEU A 168 4.73 12.85 -12.89
N LEU A 169 5.69 12.12 -12.32
CA LEU A 169 6.97 12.66 -11.84
C LEU A 169 7.79 13.35 -12.96
N THR A 170 7.72 12.81 -14.19
CA THR A 170 8.42 13.36 -15.35
C THR A 170 7.75 14.62 -15.90
N LYS A 171 6.42 14.71 -15.83
CA LYS A 171 5.65 15.85 -16.35
C LYS A 171 5.52 17.00 -15.36
N ALA A 172 5.64 16.73 -14.05
CA ALA A 172 5.43 17.73 -13.01
C ALA A 172 6.41 18.91 -13.08
N ASP A 173 5.91 20.15 -13.00
CA ASP A 173 6.73 21.36 -12.88
C ASP A 173 7.58 21.33 -11.59
N THR A 174 7.02 20.77 -10.52
CA THR A 174 7.68 20.49 -9.24
C THR A 174 7.18 19.17 -8.68
N VAL A 175 8.11 18.38 -8.13
CA VAL A 175 7.75 17.24 -7.29
C VAL A 175 7.85 17.66 -5.83
N TYR A 176 6.73 17.66 -5.13
CA TYR A 176 6.69 17.84 -3.67
C TYR A 176 6.75 16.47 -3.01
N ILE A 177 7.52 16.34 -1.92
CA ILE A 177 7.63 15.09 -1.18
C ILE A 177 7.28 15.35 0.28
N ALA A 178 6.25 14.68 0.78
CA ALA A 178 5.86 14.67 2.19
C ALA A 178 6.13 13.29 2.78
N GLY A 179 7.14 13.20 3.65
CA GLY A 179 7.44 11.98 4.40
C GLY A 179 8.15 12.35 5.68
N GLN A 180 7.51 12.11 6.81
CA GLN A 180 7.97 12.53 8.13
C GLN A 180 8.26 11.32 9.03
N LEU A 181 8.94 11.59 10.15
CA LEU A 181 9.30 10.57 11.13
C LEU A 181 10.07 9.44 10.43
N ARG A 182 9.60 8.20 10.55
CA ARG A 182 10.25 7.04 9.91
C ARG A 182 10.22 7.05 8.39
N SER A 183 9.35 7.85 7.76
CA SER A 183 9.30 7.99 6.30
C SER A 183 10.32 9.00 5.78
N GLU A 184 10.91 9.82 6.65
CA GLU A 184 11.87 10.87 6.25
C GLU A 184 13.08 10.30 5.49
N PRO A 185 13.72 9.19 5.90
CA PRO A 185 14.86 8.67 5.15
C PRO A 185 14.52 8.28 3.71
N ILE A 186 13.30 7.75 3.49
CA ILE A 186 12.80 7.39 2.16
C ILE A 186 12.54 8.65 1.34
N ALA A 187 11.89 9.65 1.93
CA ALA A 187 11.60 10.94 1.30
C ALA A 187 12.90 11.68 0.90
N SER A 188 13.89 11.68 1.78
CA SER A 188 15.19 12.31 1.58
C SER A 188 15.99 11.62 0.47
N LEU A 189 16.00 10.28 0.45
CA LEU A 189 16.59 9.51 -0.64
C LEU A 189 15.91 9.81 -1.96
N PHE A 190 14.57 9.80 -2.01
CA PHE A 190 13.85 10.01 -3.26
C PHE A 190 14.06 11.43 -3.80
N ARG A 191 14.09 12.42 -2.91
CA ARG A 191 14.49 13.80 -3.23
C ARG A 191 15.87 13.84 -3.88
N TYR A 192 16.86 13.17 -3.28
CA TYR A 192 18.21 13.08 -3.85
C TYR A 192 18.19 12.49 -5.26
N LEU A 193 17.53 11.34 -5.45
CA LEU A 193 17.46 10.65 -6.74
C LEU A 193 16.84 11.53 -7.83
N LEU A 194 15.68 12.13 -7.56
CA LEU A 194 14.99 13.01 -8.52
C LEU A 194 15.76 14.31 -8.79
N THR A 195 16.43 14.87 -7.78
CA THR A 195 17.32 16.04 -7.95
C THR A 195 18.48 15.70 -8.89
N MET A 196 19.04 14.48 -8.79
CA MET A 196 20.11 14.05 -9.69
C MET A 196 19.66 13.77 -11.12
N LEU A 197 18.37 13.54 -11.31
CA LEU A 197 17.69 13.53 -12.60
C LEU A 197 17.24 14.92 -13.07
N HIS A 198 17.71 15.98 -12.40
CA HIS A 198 17.41 17.38 -12.74
C HIS A 198 15.92 17.75 -12.65
N ARG A 199 15.14 17.03 -11.84
CA ARG A 199 13.79 17.46 -11.48
C ARG A 199 13.84 18.55 -10.43
N ARG A 200 12.87 19.47 -10.48
CA ARG A 200 12.65 20.44 -9.41
C ARG A 200 11.92 19.72 -8.28
N VAL A 201 12.54 19.62 -7.11
CA VAL A 201 12.00 18.87 -5.97
C VAL A 201 11.97 19.72 -4.72
N VAL A 202 10.85 19.69 -4.00
CA VAL A 202 10.68 20.36 -2.70
C VAL A 202 10.33 19.30 -1.67
N LEU A 203 11.14 19.20 -0.62
CA LEU A 203 10.81 18.39 0.55
C LEU A 203 9.96 19.23 1.49
N LEU A 204 8.78 18.73 1.84
CA LEU A 204 7.91 19.35 2.83
C LEU A 204 8.42 18.95 4.22
N ASP A 205 9.35 19.76 4.73
CA ASP A 205 9.99 19.56 6.02
C ASP A 205 9.08 20.08 7.15
N PRO A 206 8.79 19.27 8.19
CA PRO A 206 8.08 19.74 9.39
C PRO A 206 8.86 20.80 10.18
N ALA A 207 10.18 20.93 9.98
CA ALA A 207 10.99 21.89 10.71
C ALA A 207 10.47 23.33 10.52
N GLY A 208 10.13 23.99 11.63
CA GLY A 208 9.55 25.33 11.63
C GLY A 208 8.05 25.39 11.33
N GLY A 209 7.36 24.26 11.15
CA GLY A 209 5.90 24.18 11.05
C GLY A 209 5.30 24.75 9.76
N LEU A 210 6.11 24.97 8.72
CA LEU A 210 5.68 25.58 7.47
C LEU A 210 5.21 24.57 6.42
N SER A 211 5.27 23.27 6.70
CA SER A 211 5.07 22.24 5.67
C SER A 211 3.67 22.30 5.04
N GLN A 212 2.63 22.61 5.82
CA GLN A 212 1.26 22.79 5.33
C GLN A 212 1.07 24.09 4.53
N GLU A 213 1.75 25.17 4.93
CA GLU A 213 1.74 26.45 4.20
C GLU A 213 2.50 26.33 2.87
N MET A 214 3.60 25.57 2.85
CA MET A 214 4.28 25.24 1.61
C MET A 214 3.39 24.39 0.70
N ALA A 215 2.59 23.49 1.27
CA ALA A 215 1.65 22.67 0.50
C ALA A 215 0.54 23.50 -0.19
N GLU A 216 0.23 24.70 0.28
CA GLU A 216 -0.71 25.62 -0.40
C GLU A 216 -0.19 26.16 -1.72
N THR A 217 1.12 26.15 -1.88
CA THR A 217 1.74 26.66 -3.10
C THR A 217 1.74 25.62 -4.23
N ILE A 218 1.30 24.39 -3.94
CA ILE A 218 1.25 23.30 -4.91
C ILE A 218 0.09 23.52 -5.89
N THR A 219 0.37 23.35 -7.17
CA THR A 219 -0.60 23.55 -8.24
C THR A 219 -0.93 22.23 -8.96
N PRO A 220 -2.01 22.16 -9.76
CA PRO A 220 -2.32 20.98 -10.58
C PRO A 220 -1.25 20.59 -11.61
N ARG A 221 -0.23 21.44 -11.84
CA ARG A 221 0.92 21.13 -12.71
C ARG A 221 2.06 20.42 -11.97
N ASP A 222 1.97 20.34 -10.66
CA ASP A 222 2.95 19.69 -9.79
C ASP A 222 2.52 18.25 -9.49
N THR A 223 3.30 17.54 -8.69
CA THR A 223 2.92 16.21 -8.17
C THR A 223 3.36 16.10 -6.72
N LEU A 224 2.48 15.59 -5.87
CA LEU A 224 2.79 15.27 -4.48
C LEU A 224 3.14 13.79 -4.36
N VAL A 225 4.27 13.49 -3.73
CA VAL A 225 4.63 12.15 -3.26
C VAL A 225 4.41 12.12 -1.75
N ALA A 226 3.38 11.40 -1.30
CA ALA A 226 3.04 11.25 0.10
C ALA A 226 3.50 9.88 0.61
N ILE A 227 4.38 9.87 1.62
CA ILE A 227 4.97 8.66 2.18
C ILE A 227 4.59 8.57 3.65
N SER A 228 3.62 7.72 3.97
CA SER A 228 3.19 7.50 5.34
C SER A 228 2.73 6.08 5.51
N PHE A 229 3.17 5.46 6.59
CA PHE A 229 2.84 4.09 6.92
C PHE A 229 2.24 4.06 8.33
N ARG A 230 1.81 2.88 8.79
CA ARG A 230 1.10 2.69 10.07
C ARG A 230 1.69 3.52 11.22
N HIS A 231 0.78 4.10 12.01
CA HIS A 231 1.00 5.30 12.84
C HIS A 231 1.17 6.57 11.99
N TYR A 232 0.24 6.75 11.06
CA TYR A 232 0.25 7.81 10.05
C TYR A 232 0.50 9.19 10.65
N ALA A 233 1.53 9.86 10.16
CA ALA A 233 1.83 11.24 10.50
C ALA A 233 0.66 12.13 10.05
N GLN A 234 -0.03 12.75 11.01
CA GLN A 234 -1.24 13.55 10.75
C GLN A 234 -0.97 14.71 9.78
N GLU A 235 0.22 15.30 9.85
CA GLU A 235 0.62 16.38 8.95
C GLU A 235 0.74 15.91 7.50
N VAL A 236 1.28 14.71 7.25
CA VAL A 236 1.32 14.10 5.90
C VAL A 236 -0.08 13.81 5.38
N VAL A 237 -0.98 13.32 6.24
CA VAL A 237 -2.39 13.09 5.88
C VAL A 237 -3.06 14.41 5.47
N ALA A 238 -2.93 15.45 6.29
CA ALA A 238 -3.54 16.76 6.03
C ALA A 238 -3.01 17.40 4.73
N ILE A 239 -1.69 17.32 4.48
CA ILE A 239 -1.09 17.78 3.22
C ILE A 239 -1.65 17.01 2.02
N THR A 240 -1.83 15.70 2.16
CA THR A 240 -2.33 14.83 1.10
C THR A 240 -3.78 15.19 0.74
N GLU A 241 -4.65 15.31 1.75
CA GLU A 241 -6.05 15.68 1.58
C GLU A 241 -6.19 17.05 0.90
N ARG A 242 -5.37 18.03 1.30
CA ARG A 242 -5.37 19.40 0.76
C ARG A 242 -4.87 19.46 -0.68
N ALA A 243 -3.78 18.76 -0.99
CA ALA A 243 -3.27 18.66 -2.35
C ALA A 243 -4.29 17.99 -3.29
N ALA A 244 -4.89 16.88 -2.87
CA ALA A 244 -5.92 16.21 -3.65
C ALA A 244 -7.17 17.08 -3.84
N GLY A 245 -7.61 17.80 -2.81
CA GLY A 245 -8.70 18.79 -2.90
C GLY A 245 -8.45 19.89 -3.93
N ASN A 246 -7.17 20.24 -4.17
CA ASN A 246 -6.73 21.18 -5.19
C ASN A 246 -6.45 20.53 -6.55
N SER A 247 -6.89 19.29 -6.79
CA SER A 247 -6.67 18.53 -8.03
C SER A 247 -5.19 18.29 -8.36
N VAL A 248 -4.31 18.27 -7.35
CA VAL A 248 -2.91 17.89 -7.51
C VAL A 248 -2.83 16.36 -7.59
N PRO A 249 -2.13 15.79 -8.59
CA PRO A 249 -1.84 14.36 -8.61
C PRO A 249 -1.03 13.92 -7.39
N VAL A 250 -1.51 12.87 -6.70
CA VAL A 250 -0.87 12.30 -5.51
C VAL A 250 -0.36 10.89 -5.81
N ILE A 251 0.93 10.65 -5.54
CA ILE A 251 1.54 9.32 -5.50
C ILE A 251 1.72 8.95 -4.02
N ALA A 252 0.94 8.00 -3.53
CA ALA A 252 0.97 7.57 -2.14
C ALA A 252 1.76 6.27 -1.96
N LEU A 253 2.71 6.26 -1.01
CA LEU A 253 3.42 5.07 -0.55
C LEU A 253 3.01 4.80 0.91
N THR A 254 2.34 3.67 1.14
CA THR A 254 1.73 3.35 2.44
C THR A 254 1.68 1.84 2.69
N ASP A 255 1.22 1.42 3.87
CA ASP A 255 1.11 0.01 4.27
C ASP A 255 -0.16 -0.72 3.80
N SER A 256 -1.22 0.00 3.42
CA SER A 256 -2.52 -0.63 3.13
C SER A 256 -3.48 0.27 2.33
N GLN A 257 -4.46 -0.35 1.65
CA GLN A 257 -5.59 0.35 1.04
C GLN A 257 -6.52 1.03 2.06
N LEU A 258 -6.45 0.63 3.34
CA LEU A 258 -7.18 1.31 4.42
C LEU A 258 -6.42 2.50 5.00
N SER A 259 -5.26 2.84 4.42
CA SER A 259 -4.52 4.04 4.81
C SER A 259 -5.37 5.28 4.55
N PRO A 260 -5.29 6.32 5.41
CA PRO A 260 -5.91 7.61 5.13
C PRO A 260 -5.39 8.25 3.84
N LEU A 261 -4.20 7.86 3.36
CA LEU A 261 -3.64 8.34 2.09
C LEU A 261 -4.30 7.70 0.87
N ALA A 262 -4.91 6.52 1.01
CA ALA A 262 -5.38 5.72 -0.12
C ALA A 262 -6.53 6.37 -0.88
N LYS A 263 -7.45 7.04 -0.18
CA LYS A 263 -8.64 7.66 -0.77
C LYS A 263 -8.31 8.81 -1.74
N ASP A 264 -7.20 9.49 -1.50
CA ASP A 264 -6.78 10.70 -2.21
C ASP A 264 -5.66 10.43 -3.23
N ALA A 265 -5.21 9.17 -3.32
CA ALA A 265 -4.10 8.77 -4.16
C ALA A 265 -4.52 8.66 -5.63
N THR A 266 -3.79 9.33 -6.52
CA THR A 266 -3.84 9.09 -7.97
C THR A 266 -3.14 7.79 -8.34
N VAL A 267 -2.04 7.47 -7.64
CA VAL A 267 -1.33 6.18 -7.72
C VAL A 267 -1.02 5.74 -6.29
N LEU A 268 -1.33 4.48 -5.96
CA LEU A 268 -1.22 3.95 -4.60
C LEU A 268 -0.31 2.72 -4.57
N PHE A 269 0.87 2.85 -3.99
CA PHE A 269 1.74 1.71 -3.71
C PHE A 269 1.55 1.24 -2.26
N THR A 270 1.08 -0.01 -2.11
CA THR A 270 0.92 -0.64 -0.79
C THR A 270 2.09 -1.59 -0.50
N ILE A 271 2.81 -1.31 0.58
CA ILE A 271 3.95 -2.09 1.07
C ILE A 271 3.59 -2.62 2.45
N PRO A 272 3.09 -3.86 2.56
CA PRO A 272 2.69 -4.43 3.84
C PRO A 272 3.84 -4.38 4.84
N GLU A 273 3.47 -4.16 6.08
CA GLU A 273 4.44 -4.12 7.16
C GLU A 273 4.00 -5.03 8.30
N ASP A 274 4.79 -6.08 8.52
CA ASP A 274 4.63 -6.95 9.67
C ASP A 274 4.90 -6.20 10.97
N GLU A 275 4.11 -6.52 11.99
CA GLU A 275 4.21 -5.93 13.32
C GLU A 275 5.40 -6.56 14.08
N TYR A 276 6.50 -5.82 14.26
CA TYR A 276 7.61 -6.28 15.12
C TYR A 276 8.32 -5.14 15.88
N THR A 277 8.95 -5.53 16.98
CA THR A 277 9.12 -4.82 18.26
C THR A 277 10.16 -3.69 18.33
N PHE A 278 10.88 -3.34 17.26
CA PHE A 278 11.88 -2.25 17.33
C PHE A 278 12.06 -1.42 16.05
N SER A 279 12.10 -2.04 14.86
CA SER A 279 12.11 -1.27 13.61
C SER A 279 11.48 -2.07 12.46
N ARG A 280 10.65 -1.39 11.67
CA ARG A 280 10.12 -1.90 10.40
C ARG A 280 11.18 -1.67 9.33
N SER A 281 11.42 -2.66 8.48
CA SER A 281 12.45 -2.53 7.46
C SER A 281 12.09 -1.46 6.42
N LEU A 282 13.10 -0.72 5.97
CA LEU A 282 12.97 0.25 4.89
C LEU A 282 13.39 -0.33 3.53
N ALA A 283 13.82 -1.59 3.45
CA ALA A 283 14.34 -2.19 2.22
C ALA A 283 13.34 -2.12 1.05
N ALA A 284 12.10 -2.55 1.28
CA ALA A 284 11.06 -2.51 0.25
C ALA A 284 10.67 -1.07 -0.17
N PRO A 285 10.36 -0.13 0.76
CA PRO A 285 10.12 1.26 0.40
C PRO A 285 11.28 1.94 -0.35
N VAL A 286 12.52 1.68 0.07
CA VAL A 286 13.73 2.20 -0.58
C VAL A 286 13.86 1.63 -1.99
N CYS A 287 13.66 0.33 -2.16
CA CYS A 287 13.70 -0.32 -3.48
C CYS A 287 12.65 0.28 -4.43
N LEU A 288 11.44 0.51 -3.94
CA LEU A 288 10.37 1.12 -4.74
C LEU A 288 10.72 2.54 -5.21
N VAL A 289 11.19 3.42 -4.33
CA VAL A 289 11.56 4.79 -4.75
C VAL A 289 12.78 4.81 -5.68
N GLN A 290 13.70 3.86 -5.55
CA GLN A 290 14.80 3.65 -6.49
C GLN A 290 14.27 3.19 -7.86
N CYS A 291 13.34 2.23 -7.89
CA CYS A 291 12.68 1.78 -9.11
C CYS A 291 11.96 2.94 -9.82
N LEU A 292 11.17 3.74 -9.08
CA LEU A 292 10.52 4.93 -9.62
C LEU A 292 11.52 5.93 -10.20
N ALA A 293 12.66 6.16 -9.52
CA ALA A 293 13.71 7.02 -10.06
C ALA A 293 14.31 6.46 -11.36
N VAL A 294 14.54 5.14 -11.46
CA VAL A 294 15.01 4.48 -12.68
C VAL A 294 13.98 4.62 -13.81
N ALA A 295 12.69 4.44 -13.53
CA ALA A 295 11.61 4.61 -14.50
C ALA A 295 11.52 6.06 -15.00
N VAL A 296 11.63 7.06 -14.10
CA VAL A 296 11.72 8.48 -14.49
C VAL A 296 12.97 8.74 -15.35
N ALA A 297 14.12 8.17 -14.98
CA ALA A 297 15.34 8.31 -15.75
C ALA A 297 15.20 7.72 -17.15
N ALA A 298 14.55 6.56 -17.29
CA ALA A 298 14.28 5.93 -18.59
C ALA A 298 13.42 6.83 -19.49
N LEU A 299 12.40 7.49 -18.94
CA LEU A 299 11.57 8.45 -19.68
C LEU A 299 12.34 9.72 -20.10
N LEU A 300 13.25 10.22 -19.25
CA LEU A 300 14.04 11.42 -19.54
C LEU A 300 15.21 11.17 -20.51
N GLN A 301 15.70 9.92 -20.57
CA GLN A 301 16.92 9.56 -21.30
C GLN A 301 16.66 8.70 -22.55
N GLN A 302 15.42 8.66 -23.06
CA GLN A 302 15.01 7.82 -24.21
C GLN A 302 15.91 7.93 -25.46
N ASN A 303 16.70 8.99 -25.60
CA ASN A 303 17.62 9.21 -26.72
C ASN A 303 19.07 8.73 -26.44
N ARG A 304 19.31 7.90 -25.42
CA ARG A 304 20.64 7.35 -25.11
C ARG A 304 20.66 5.84 -25.35
N GLU A 305 21.67 5.35 -26.06
CA GLU A 305 21.88 3.90 -26.31
C GLU A 305 22.24 3.10 -25.04
N GLU A 306 22.51 3.78 -23.92
CA GLU A 306 22.88 3.16 -22.66
C GLU A 306 21.73 3.16 -21.64
N ALA A 307 21.76 2.19 -20.73
CA ALA A 307 20.83 2.10 -19.59
C ALA A 307 20.73 3.44 -18.82
N PRO A 308 19.56 3.77 -18.25
CA PRO A 308 19.35 5.02 -17.53
C PRO A 308 20.36 5.15 -16.38
N ARG A 309 21.10 6.26 -16.37
CA ARG A 309 22.14 6.52 -15.35
C ARG A 309 21.89 7.83 -14.64
N ILE A 310 22.18 7.83 -13.33
CA ILE A 310 22.34 9.06 -12.57
C ILE A 310 23.74 9.61 -12.88
N PRO A 311 23.86 10.78 -13.52
CA PRO A 311 25.18 11.34 -13.82
C PRO A 311 25.88 11.72 -12.51
N THR A 312 27.03 11.10 -12.24
CA THR A 312 27.76 11.38 -11.00
C THR A 312 28.30 12.81 -11.01
N VAL A 313 28.31 13.45 -9.83
CA VAL A 313 28.82 14.83 -9.67
C VAL A 313 30.28 14.93 -10.16
N THR A 314 31.07 13.87 -9.95
CA THR A 314 32.45 13.72 -10.42
C THR A 314 32.56 13.64 -11.94
N GLU A 315 31.69 12.89 -12.62
CA GLU A 315 31.64 12.84 -14.09
C GLU A 315 31.27 14.20 -14.70
N LYS A 316 30.32 14.92 -14.09
CA LYS A 316 29.92 16.28 -14.53
C LYS A 316 31.10 17.25 -14.48
N LEU A 317 31.90 17.21 -13.41
CA LEU A 317 33.10 18.02 -13.27
C LEU A 317 34.17 17.65 -14.30
N ARG A 318 34.33 16.36 -14.62
CA ARG A 318 35.26 15.88 -15.65
C ARG A 318 34.86 16.35 -17.05
N ASN A 319 33.58 16.25 -17.39
CA ASN A 319 33.07 16.65 -18.70
C ASN A 319 33.12 18.17 -18.91
N ARG A 320 32.87 18.97 -17.86
CA ARG A 320 33.05 20.43 -17.91
C ARG A 320 34.52 20.85 -18.09
N LYS A 321 35.46 20.14 -17.45
CA LYS A 321 36.91 20.39 -17.63
C LYS A 321 37.42 19.95 -19.02
N GLY A 322 36.84 18.91 -19.61
CA GLY A 322 37.16 18.45 -20.97
C GLY A 322 36.73 19.45 -22.07
N GLN A 323 35.52 20.00 -21.96
CA GLN A 323 35.01 20.98 -22.94
C GLN A 323 35.71 22.36 -22.88
N GLY A 324 36.31 22.72 -21.74
CA GLY A 324 37.07 23.97 -21.58
C GLY A 324 38.45 23.99 -22.24
N ARG A 325 39.02 22.83 -22.58
CA ARG A 325 40.35 22.73 -23.22
C ARG A 325 40.30 22.78 -24.76
N GLY A 326 39.15 22.53 -25.38
CA GLY A 326 38.99 22.51 -26.85
C GLY A 326 38.66 23.86 -27.50
N LYS A 327 38.46 24.94 -26.72
CA LYS A 327 38.13 26.29 -27.24
C LYS A 327 39.27 27.31 -27.14
N ARG A 328 40.50 26.84 -26.90
CA ARG A 328 41.73 27.65 -26.97
C ARG A 328 42.71 26.94 -27.90
N GLY A 329 42.48 27.08 -29.19
CA GLY A 329 43.31 26.59 -30.28
C GLY A 329 42.93 27.34 -31.53
#